data_AF-A0A952KXE3-F1
#
_entry.id   AF-A0A952KXE3-F1
#
_cell.length_a   1.000
_cell.length_b   1.000
_cell.length_c   1.000
_cell.angle_alpha   90.00
_cell.angle_beta   90.00
_cell.angle_gamma   90.00
#
_symmetry.space_group_name_H-M   'P 1'
#
loop_
_entity.id
_entity.type
_entity.pdbx_description
1 polymer ?
#
loop_
_entity_poly.entity_id
_entity_poly.type
_entity_poly.pdbx_seq_one_letter_code
_entity_poly.pdbx_strand_id
1 'polypeptide(L)'
;SATTGTIFLARQATALTAPPTGSVTGNGAIADLVGFGTSNTFEGALAPSPSATTSIARDAAGKDTDSNVTDFVAAAGTPGAAPGGTTEPPPTTATIEEIQGTTDTSPYAGQSVTTEGVVTAAYPTGGFNGFYLQTAGTGGDVDLATHTRSDGVFVFSSAAAALVHVGDHVQVTGKVAEFNGLTEIAPPSASDVTVLATPAPAVKPAVVALPGSDAQRESLEGMLVSLQGPFTVADNYSLNQYAEIGLAAGDQPLWQPTEVADPHDAAAIAAVVADNAARKVTLDDGSSTNYFSTGKNSPLPWLTQDHQIRVGAPASFTSPMVLDYRNALWKLQPTAQLTGSGEPPVSFGHTRTDGPGPVGGDVQIASFNVLNYFPTTGADFVAAGGSCTWYDDRAGNHVTVNTCTGPNGEEGPRGAADADDLARQQDKIVRAINGLGADVVSLEEIENSAKFGEPRDAAVSTLVDALNAAAGAGTWAFVPTPSTIGDQADEDVIRTAFIYRTGVVEPVGESLVDDAPEFDVARDPLAQAFQPVGRTSASRFLVIVNHFKSKGSGPDDGTGQGNSNPQRVAQAQQLVSFADQAKTHFGTDRVFLSGDFNAYT
;
A
#
# COMPACT_ATOMS: atom_id res chain seq x y z
N SER A 1 2.04 30.77 -13.38
CA SER A 1 1.87 30.96 -14.84
C SER A 1 2.92 31.95 -15.31
N ALA A 2 3.52 31.77 -16.50
CA ALA A 2 4.53 32.69 -17.04
C ALA A 2 3.92 33.96 -17.70
N THR A 3 2.59 34.05 -17.81
CA THR A 3 1.92 35.12 -18.57
C THR A 3 1.08 36.08 -17.73
N THR A 4 0.79 35.75 -16.47
CA THR A 4 0.00 36.59 -15.55
C THR A 4 0.36 36.27 -14.10
N GLY A 5 0.37 37.29 -13.25
CA GLY A 5 0.67 37.14 -11.83
C GLY A 5 0.91 38.44 -11.09
N THR A 6 0.95 38.35 -9.76
CA THR A 6 1.28 39.43 -8.85
C THR A 6 2.39 38.94 -7.93
N ILE A 7 3.47 39.72 -7.81
CA ILE A 7 4.55 39.49 -6.85
C ILE A 7 4.70 40.78 -6.06
N PHE A 8 4.78 40.68 -4.73
CA PHE A 8 4.98 41.85 -3.87
C PHE A 8 6.03 41.57 -2.81
N LEU A 9 6.77 42.61 -2.45
CA LEU A 9 7.68 42.66 -1.32
C LEU A 9 6.93 43.32 -0.15
N ALA A 10 6.80 42.63 0.99
CA ALA A 10 6.07 43.17 2.15
C ALA A 10 7.00 43.95 3.09
N ARG A 11 6.48 45.00 3.75
CA ARG A 11 7.15 45.75 4.84
C ARG A 11 6.80 45.23 6.23
N GLN A 12 6.41 43.96 6.35
CA GLN A 12 5.96 43.36 7.61
C GLN A 12 6.31 41.88 7.69
N ALA A 13 6.44 41.36 8.91
CA ALA A 13 6.77 39.96 9.19
C ALA A 13 5.55 39.02 9.16
N THR A 14 4.35 39.55 9.37
CA THR A 14 3.10 38.79 9.26
C THR A 14 2.66 38.66 7.80
N ALA A 15 2.19 37.48 7.42
CA ALA A 15 1.69 37.22 6.07
C ALA A 15 0.66 38.29 5.66
N LEU A 16 0.92 38.95 4.52
CA LEU A 16 -0.03 39.88 3.92
C LEU A 16 -1.09 39.05 3.19
N THR A 17 -2.36 39.21 3.56
CA THR A 17 -3.46 38.68 2.77
C THR A 17 -3.50 39.35 1.39
N ALA A 18 -4.11 38.71 0.40
CA ALA A 18 -4.09 39.17 -0.99
C ALA A 18 -4.34 40.69 -1.10
N PRO A 19 -3.46 41.47 -1.77
CA PRO A 19 -3.61 42.91 -1.86
C PRO A 19 -4.93 43.32 -2.52
N PRO A 20 -5.42 44.56 -2.28
CA PRO A 20 -6.66 45.03 -2.90
C PRO A 20 -6.54 45.10 -4.43
N THR A 21 -7.69 44.96 -5.10
CA THR A 21 -7.81 45.17 -6.55
C THR A 21 -7.52 46.62 -6.91
N GLY A 22 -6.69 46.84 -7.93
CA GLY A 22 -6.31 48.14 -8.48
C GLY A 22 -4.86 48.52 -8.19
N SER A 23 -4.56 49.81 -8.35
CA SER A 23 -3.25 50.34 -8.01
C SER A 23 -3.07 50.38 -6.48
N VAL A 24 -1.96 49.81 -5.98
CA VAL A 24 -1.62 49.81 -4.55
C VAL A 24 -0.53 50.82 -4.18
N THR A 25 -0.18 51.73 -5.09
CA THR A 25 0.79 52.80 -4.83
C THR A 25 0.48 53.53 -3.52
N GLY A 26 1.47 53.62 -2.62
CA GLY A 26 1.32 54.26 -1.31
C GLY A 26 0.74 53.36 -0.20
N ASN A 27 0.55 52.06 -0.44
CA ASN A 27 0.19 51.10 0.61
C ASN A 27 1.40 50.88 1.56
N GLY A 28 1.28 51.33 2.82
CA GLY A 28 2.36 51.25 3.80
C GLY A 28 2.82 49.84 4.19
N ALA A 29 2.04 48.80 3.88
CA ALA A 29 2.41 47.40 4.12
C ALA A 29 3.20 46.77 2.96
N ILE A 30 3.23 47.43 1.80
CA ILE A 30 3.87 46.93 0.58
C ILE A 30 5.12 47.80 0.32
N ALA A 31 6.24 47.14 0.08
CA ALA A 31 7.51 47.78 -0.20
C ALA A 31 7.69 48.08 -1.68
N ASP A 32 7.26 47.14 -2.52
CA ASP A 32 7.28 47.13 -3.98
C ASP A 32 6.29 46.03 -4.43
N LEU A 33 5.62 46.18 -5.57
CA LEU A 33 4.75 45.18 -6.16
C LEU A 33 4.81 45.23 -7.67
N VAL A 34 4.98 44.07 -8.32
CA VAL A 34 4.82 43.91 -9.77
C VAL A 34 3.55 43.11 -10.09
N GLY A 35 2.61 43.77 -10.74
CA GLY A 35 1.46 43.14 -11.40
C GLY A 35 1.70 43.04 -12.90
N PHE A 36 1.54 41.86 -13.49
CA PHE A 36 1.73 41.63 -14.93
C PHE A 36 0.63 40.75 -15.53
N GLY A 37 0.46 40.83 -16.85
CA GLY A 37 -0.55 40.07 -17.58
C GLY A 37 -1.96 40.57 -17.28
N THR A 38 -2.77 39.71 -16.66
CA THR A 38 -4.15 39.99 -16.25
C THR A 38 -4.28 40.19 -14.74
N SER A 39 -3.18 40.51 -14.06
CA SER A 39 -3.21 40.81 -12.63
C SER A 39 -4.24 41.90 -12.34
N ASN A 40 -5.03 41.71 -11.29
CA ASN A 40 -6.01 42.68 -10.81
C ASN A 40 -5.39 43.68 -9.80
N THR A 41 -4.11 43.49 -9.45
CA THR A 41 -3.35 44.35 -8.53
C THR A 41 -2.02 44.73 -9.18
N PHE A 42 -1.65 46.00 -9.09
CA PHE A 42 -0.43 46.57 -9.71
C PHE A 42 -0.01 47.86 -8.97
N GLU A 43 1.13 48.43 -9.32
CA GLU A 43 1.46 49.82 -8.97
C GLU A 43 1.31 50.69 -10.21
N GLY A 44 0.53 51.76 -10.12
CA GLY A 44 0.23 52.68 -11.24
C GLY A 44 -0.56 52.03 -12.37
N ALA A 45 0.09 51.18 -13.16
CA ALA A 45 -0.46 50.36 -14.23
C ALA A 45 0.38 49.08 -14.42
N LEU A 46 -0.22 48.04 -15.00
CA LEU A 46 0.40 46.73 -15.21
C LEU A 46 1.73 46.79 -15.98
N ALA A 47 2.69 45.98 -15.55
CA ALA A 47 3.88 45.68 -16.33
C ALA A 47 3.51 44.95 -17.64
N PRO A 48 4.38 45.02 -18.66
CA PRO A 48 4.26 44.17 -19.84
C PRO A 48 4.12 42.68 -19.49
N SER A 49 3.47 41.89 -20.35
CA SER A 49 3.35 40.44 -20.12
C SER A 49 4.66 39.73 -20.50
N PRO A 50 5.23 38.87 -19.61
CA PRO A 50 6.30 37.97 -20.00
C PRO A 50 5.81 36.84 -20.89
N SER A 51 6.75 36.08 -21.47
CA SER A 51 6.46 34.91 -22.32
C SER A 51 7.45 33.78 -22.05
N ALA A 52 7.33 32.66 -22.76
CA ALA A 52 8.30 31.56 -22.69
C ALA A 52 9.72 31.97 -23.12
N THR A 53 9.90 33.09 -23.82
CA THR A 53 11.20 33.58 -24.32
C THR A 53 11.59 34.95 -23.76
N THR A 54 10.76 35.58 -22.94
CA THR A 54 11.00 36.93 -22.40
C THR A 54 10.67 37.04 -20.92
N SER A 55 11.53 37.74 -20.17
CA SER A 55 11.30 38.15 -18.78
C SER A 55 10.95 39.63 -18.71
N ILE A 56 10.26 40.06 -17.65
CA ILE A 56 10.16 41.47 -17.28
C ILE A 56 11.22 41.81 -16.23
N ALA A 57 11.92 42.92 -16.40
CA ALA A 57 12.94 43.39 -15.46
C ALA A 57 12.95 44.92 -15.39
N ARG A 58 13.38 45.45 -14.23
CA ARG A 58 13.75 46.86 -14.10
C ARG A 58 15.05 47.13 -14.85
N ASP A 59 15.30 48.40 -15.20
CA ASP A 59 16.58 48.79 -15.77
C ASP A 59 17.74 48.59 -14.77
N ALA A 60 18.99 48.69 -15.24
CA ALA A 60 20.16 48.50 -14.39
C ALA A 60 20.30 49.52 -13.24
N ALA A 61 19.55 50.62 -13.29
CA ALA A 61 19.49 51.60 -12.20
C ALA A 61 18.48 51.18 -11.11
N GLY A 62 17.70 50.12 -11.33
CA GLY A 62 16.70 49.62 -10.40
C GLY A 62 15.63 50.67 -10.13
N LYS A 63 15.32 51.52 -11.11
CA LYS A 63 14.42 52.65 -10.92
C LYS A 63 13.04 52.15 -10.49
N ASP A 64 12.53 52.77 -9.44
CA ASP A 64 11.21 52.53 -8.90
C ASP A 64 10.40 53.81 -8.85
N THR A 65 9.34 53.87 -9.63
CA THR A 65 8.45 55.03 -9.76
C THR A 65 7.04 54.74 -9.24
N ASP A 66 6.87 53.61 -8.53
CA ASP A 66 5.58 53.07 -8.13
C ASP A 66 4.63 52.90 -9.34
N SER A 67 5.17 52.55 -10.51
CA SER A 67 4.44 52.36 -11.76
C SER A 67 5.03 51.22 -12.58
N ASN A 68 4.41 50.04 -12.52
CA ASN A 68 5.01 48.84 -13.11
C ASN A 68 5.20 48.94 -14.62
N VAL A 69 4.31 49.63 -15.35
CA VAL A 69 4.48 49.88 -16.79
C VAL A 69 5.68 50.75 -17.12
N THR A 70 6.08 51.63 -16.20
CA THR A 70 7.20 52.56 -16.38
C THR A 70 8.51 51.87 -16.00
N ASP A 71 8.46 51.01 -15.00
CA ASP A 71 9.64 50.46 -14.37
C ASP A 71 10.08 49.14 -14.98
N PHE A 72 9.16 48.36 -15.57
CA PHE A 72 9.46 47.05 -16.13
C PHE A 72 9.41 47.03 -17.65
N VAL A 73 10.42 46.42 -18.26
CA VAL A 73 10.48 46.15 -19.70
C VAL A 73 10.54 44.65 -19.96
N ALA A 74 9.81 44.18 -20.98
CA ALA A 74 9.92 42.81 -21.46
C ALA A 74 11.11 42.67 -22.42
N ALA A 75 12.05 41.79 -22.10
CA ALA A 75 13.24 41.52 -22.91
C ALA A 75 13.64 40.04 -22.81
N ALA A 76 14.62 39.61 -23.61
CA ALA A 76 15.22 38.29 -23.45
C ALA A 76 15.79 38.14 -22.03
N GLY A 77 15.55 36.99 -21.40
CA GLY A 77 16.02 36.73 -20.04
C GLY A 77 17.54 36.74 -19.96
N THR A 78 18.08 37.63 -19.13
CA THR A 78 19.51 37.68 -18.78
C THR A 78 19.68 37.38 -17.29
N PRO A 79 19.48 36.11 -16.85
CA PRO A 79 19.72 35.76 -15.46
C PRO A 79 21.20 36.05 -15.14
N GLY A 80 21.41 37.00 -14.23
CA GLY A 80 22.70 37.37 -13.68
C GLY A 80 22.63 37.38 -12.16
N ALA A 81 23.79 37.38 -11.49
CA ALA A 81 23.83 37.57 -10.05
C ALA A 81 23.17 38.91 -9.68
N ALA A 82 22.24 38.90 -8.73
CA ALA A 82 21.58 40.12 -8.28
C ALA A 82 22.62 41.15 -7.80
N PRO A 83 22.53 42.43 -8.22
CA PRO A 83 23.38 43.47 -7.67
C PRO A 83 23.09 43.61 -6.17
N GLY A 84 24.03 43.21 -5.32
CA GLY A 84 23.87 43.25 -3.86
C GLY A 84 23.48 41.93 -3.19
N GLY A 85 23.46 40.81 -3.91
CA GLY A 85 23.48 39.50 -3.24
C GLY A 85 24.75 39.38 -2.40
N THR A 86 24.61 39.21 -1.08
CA THR A 86 25.73 38.76 -0.25
C THR A 86 26.30 37.51 -0.90
N THR A 87 27.60 37.48 -1.18
CA THR A 87 28.26 36.25 -1.62
C THR A 87 27.85 35.14 -0.66
N GLU A 88 27.33 34.03 -1.20
CA GLU A 88 27.02 32.86 -0.40
C GLU A 88 28.26 32.54 0.44
N PRO A 89 28.13 32.37 1.76
CA PRO A 89 29.29 32.05 2.59
C PRO A 89 30.00 30.82 1.99
N PRO A 90 31.34 30.81 1.99
CA PRO A 90 32.08 29.67 1.45
C PRO A 90 31.64 28.39 2.16
N PRO A 91 31.65 27.24 1.46
CA PRO A 91 31.23 25.98 2.05
C PRO A 91 32.07 25.66 3.29
N THR A 92 31.40 25.19 4.34
CA THR A 92 32.06 24.77 5.58
C THR A 92 32.54 23.33 5.45
N THR A 93 33.80 23.05 5.75
CA THR A 93 34.27 21.66 5.85
C THR A 93 33.67 21.03 7.11
N ALA A 94 32.95 19.92 6.95
CA ALA A 94 32.33 19.19 8.04
C ALA A 94 32.42 17.68 7.76
N THR A 95 32.60 16.88 8.81
CA THR A 95 32.49 15.42 8.74
C THR A 95 31.03 15.00 8.53
N ILE A 96 30.80 13.77 8.06
CA ILE A 96 29.44 13.26 7.87
C ILE A 96 28.68 13.21 9.22
N GLU A 97 29.35 12.83 10.31
CA GLU A 97 28.75 12.83 11.66
C GLU A 97 28.35 14.23 12.16
N GLU A 98 29.09 15.28 11.78
CA GLU A 98 28.75 16.66 12.09
C GLU A 98 27.56 17.13 11.27
N ILE A 99 27.51 16.74 9.99
CA ILE A 99 26.39 17.02 9.08
C ILE A 99 25.11 16.36 9.60
N GLN A 100 25.17 15.10 10.02
CA GLN A 100 24.02 14.39 10.57
C GLN A 100 23.59 14.95 11.93
N GLY A 101 24.54 15.12 12.87
CA GLY A 101 24.22 15.58 14.22
C GLY A 101 23.55 14.49 15.08
N THR A 102 22.90 14.90 16.18
CA THR A 102 22.31 13.99 17.20
C THR A 102 20.79 13.98 17.22
N THR A 103 20.16 14.60 16.24
CA THR A 103 18.71 14.77 16.10
C THR A 103 18.30 14.35 14.69
N ASP A 104 17.00 14.24 14.44
CA ASP A 104 16.37 13.99 13.13
C ASP A 104 16.41 15.22 12.19
N THR A 105 17.35 16.14 12.40
CA THR A 105 17.53 17.33 11.58
C THR A 105 18.98 17.78 11.70
N SER A 106 19.60 17.98 10.55
CA SER A 106 20.97 18.41 10.43
C SER A 106 21.19 19.81 11.06
N PRO A 107 22.25 19.99 11.88
CA PRO A 107 22.66 21.34 12.31
C PRO A 107 23.21 22.20 11.15
N TYR A 108 23.46 21.60 9.99
CA TYR A 108 23.90 22.27 8.76
C TYR A 108 22.77 22.48 7.75
N ALA A 109 21.51 22.16 8.09
CA ALA A 109 20.38 22.35 7.20
C ALA A 109 20.36 23.78 6.60
N GLY A 110 20.32 23.85 5.28
CA GLY A 110 20.35 25.11 4.52
C GLY A 110 21.75 25.70 4.27
N GLN A 111 22.81 25.09 4.79
CA GLN A 111 24.19 25.52 4.62
C GLN A 111 24.91 24.69 3.56
N SER A 112 25.84 25.32 2.85
CA SER A 112 26.75 24.62 1.93
C SER A 112 27.92 24.04 2.72
N VAL A 113 28.19 22.74 2.52
CA VAL A 113 29.25 21.99 3.19
C VAL A 113 30.16 21.31 2.18
N THR A 114 31.39 21.01 2.60
CA THR A 114 32.29 20.10 1.90
C THR A 114 32.62 18.94 2.83
N THR A 115 32.43 17.70 2.36
CA THR A 115 32.72 16.49 3.11
C THR A 115 33.35 15.41 2.24
N GLU A 116 33.97 14.41 2.86
CA GLU A 116 34.59 13.26 2.20
C GLU A 116 34.00 11.96 2.75
N GLY A 117 33.83 10.96 1.91
CA GLY A 117 33.32 9.65 2.31
C GLY A 117 33.52 8.58 1.24
N VAL A 118 33.23 7.33 1.60
CA VAL A 118 33.25 6.19 0.68
C VAL A 118 31.84 5.90 0.21
N VAL A 119 31.66 5.71 -1.10
CA VAL A 119 30.36 5.36 -1.69
C VAL A 119 29.96 3.95 -1.24
N THR A 120 28.83 3.81 -0.56
CA THR A 120 28.31 2.51 -0.08
C THR A 120 27.16 1.97 -0.92
N ALA A 121 26.44 2.86 -1.62
CA ALA A 121 25.36 2.50 -2.54
C ALA A 121 25.17 3.59 -3.60
N ALA A 122 24.74 3.23 -4.81
CA ALA A 122 24.49 4.19 -5.89
C ALA A 122 23.25 3.83 -6.71
N TYR A 123 22.43 4.85 -7.02
CA TYR A 123 21.15 4.73 -7.73
C TYR A 123 21.08 5.74 -8.89
N PRO A 124 21.82 5.51 -9.98
CA PRO A 124 21.77 6.35 -11.17
C PRO A 124 20.44 6.23 -11.94
N THR A 125 19.70 5.15 -11.69
CA THR A 125 18.37 4.85 -12.25
C THR A 125 17.38 4.58 -11.13
N GLY A 126 16.11 4.33 -11.49
CA GLY A 126 15.09 3.94 -10.52
C GLY A 126 14.52 5.10 -9.70
N GLY A 127 14.90 6.36 -9.97
CA GLY A 127 14.23 7.54 -9.43
C GLY A 127 14.75 8.04 -8.08
N PHE A 128 15.65 7.31 -7.41
CA PHE A 128 16.35 7.83 -6.21
C PHE A 128 17.36 8.92 -6.57
N ASN A 129 17.98 8.84 -7.75
CA ASN A 129 18.80 9.91 -8.34
C ASN A 129 19.96 10.36 -7.44
N GLY A 130 20.66 9.42 -6.79
CA GLY A 130 21.72 9.75 -5.85
C GLY A 130 22.52 8.54 -5.40
N PHE A 131 23.36 8.73 -4.39
CA PHE A 131 24.22 7.70 -3.82
C PHE A 131 24.46 7.97 -2.33
N TYR A 132 24.79 6.95 -1.55
CA TYR A 132 25.16 7.11 -0.13
C TYR A 132 26.67 7.19 0.01
N LEU A 133 27.11 8.11 0.85
CA LEU A 133 28.46 8.16 1.39
C LEU A 133 28.46 7.70 2.84
N GLN A 134 29.53 7.01 3.24
CA GLN A 134 29.80 6.73 4.64
C GLN A 134 31.25 7.11 4.99
N THR A 135 31.46 7.63 6.20
CA THR A 135 32.80 8.00 6.71
C THR A 135 33.76 6.82 6.59
N ALA A 136 34.95 7.06 6.04
CA ALA A 136 35.93 6.00 5.82
C ALA A 136 36.33 5.28 7.12
N GLY A 137 36.39 3.95 7.08
CA GLY A 137 36.83 3.12 8.21
C GLY A 137 35.81 2.94 9.34
N THR A 138 34.57 3.45 9.21
CA THR A 138 33.51 3.29 10.21
C THR A 138 32.66 2.04 9.98
N GLY A 139 31.71 1.81 10.89
CA GLY A 139 30.90 0.59 10.99
C GLY A 139 31.61 -0.55 11.73
N GLY A 140 31.29 -1.81 11.42
CA GLY A 140 31.71 -2.96 12.22
C GLY A 140 30.83 -3.11 13.46
N ASP A 141 31.39 -3.52 14.60
CA ASP A 141 30.61 -3.66 15.84
C ASP A 141 30.24 -2.27 16.38
N VAL A 142 28.94 -1.94 16.35
CA VAL A 142 28.41 -0.64 16.79
C VAL A 142 27.55 -0.84 18.05
N ASP A 143 27.85 -0.06 19.09
CA ASP A 143 27.03 0.01 20.31
C ASP A 143 26.00 1.14 20.20
N LEU A 144 24.74 0.77 19.92
CA LEU A 144 23.61 1.71 19.76
C LEU A 144 23.26 2.49 21.03
N ALA A 145 23.82 2.14 22.20
CA ALA A 145 23.64 2.95 23.40
C ALA A 145 24.56 4.19 23.42
N THR A 146 25.64 4.17 22.65
CA THR A 146 26.65 5.24 22.62
C THR A 146 26.84 5.87 21.24
N HIS A 147 26.45 5.15 20.17
CA HIS A 147 26.38 5.68 18.81
C HIS A 147 25.17 6.61 18.68
N THR A 148 25.42 7.89 18.47
CA THR A 148 24.39 8.97 18.56
C THR A 148 24.34 9.85 17.32
N ARG A 149 25.17 9.58 16.31
CA ARG A 149 25.28 10.35 15.08
C ARG A 149 25.62 9.41 13.93
N SER A 150 24.94 9.56 12.81
CA SER A 150 25.20 8.72 11.65
C SER A 150 26.54 9.05 10.98
N ASP A 151 27.23 8.00 10.55
CA ASP A 151 28.40 8.08 9.67
C ASP A 151 28.02 8.10 8.18
N GLY A 152 26.72 7.94 7.87
CA GLY A 152 26.18 7.89 6.51
C GLY A 152 25.43 9.16 6.12
N VAL A 153 25.44 9.51 4.84
CA VAL A 153 24.62 10.61 4.30
C VAL A 153 24.27 10.34 2.83
N PHE A 154 23.08 10.75 2.42
CA PHE A 154 22.66 10.66 1.02
C PHE A 154 23.14 11.87 0.22
N VAL A 155 23.60 11.65 -1.00
CA VAL A 155 23.98 12.70 -1.95
C VAL A 155 22.99 12.68 -3.11
N PHE A 156 22.15 13.72 -3.19
CA PHE A 156 21.11 13.83 -4.21
C PHE A 156 21.65 14.51 -5.47
N SER A 157 22.06 13.70 -6.45
CA SER A 157 22.48 14.15 -7.78
C SER A 157 22.52 12.99 -8.76
N SER A 158 21.56 12.96 -9.70
CA SER A 158 21.50 11.92 -10.73
C SER A 158 22.74 11.91 -11.63
N ALA A 159 23.27 13.09 -11.95
CA ALA A 159 24.45 13.24 -12.79
C ALA A 159 25.71 12.70 -12.09
N ALA A 160 25.87 12.96 -10.79
CA ALA A 160 27.01 12.44 -10.03
C ALA A 160 26.87 10.94 -9.74
N ALA A 161 25.65 10.46 -9.44
CA ALA A 161 25.37 9.04 -9.22
C ALA A 161 25.76 8.16 -10.42
N ALA A 162 25.71 8.70 -11.64
CA ALA A 162 26.13 8.01 -12.85
C ALA A 162 27.67 7.94 -13.05
N LEU A 163 28.45 8.66 -12.23
CA LEU A 163 29.91 8.76 -12.35
C LEU A 163 30.67 8.04 -11.24
N VAL A 164 29.99 7.69 -10.14
CA VAL A 164 30.59 7.05 -8.97
C VAL A 164 30.24 5.56 -8.91
N HIS A 165 31.10 4.78 -8.26
CA HIS A 165 30.91 3.36 -8.00
C HIS A 165 31.06 3.08 -6.50
N VAL A 166 30.39 2.02 -6.03
CA VAL A 166 30.56 1.54 -4.65
C VAL A 166 32.05 1.26 -4.39
N GLY A 167 32.56 1.83 -3.30
CA GLY A 167 33.97 1.78 -2.90
C GLY A 167 34.80 3.00 -3.30
N ASP A 168 34.29 3.89 -4.16
CA ASP A 168 34.98 5.14 -4.50
C ASP A 168 35.10 6.04 -3.27
N HIS A 169 36.28 6.65 -3.07
CA HIS A 169 36.49 7.72 -2.10
C HIS A 169 36.18 9.06 -2.76
N VAL A 170 35.23 9.81 -2.23
CA VAL A 170 34.63 10.97 -2.91
C VAL A 170 34.60 12.17 -1.97
N GLN A 171 34.98 13.33 -2.48
CA GLN A 171 34.70 14.64 -1.89
C GLN A 171 33.44 15.23 -2.55
N VAL A 172 32.51 15.70 -1.74
CA VAL A 172 31.28 16.36 -2.19
C VAL A 172 31.21 17.76 -1.61
N THR A 173 30.81 18.73 -2.44
CA THR A 173 30.43 20.07 -1.99
C THR A 173 28.98 20.35 -2.40
N GLY A 174 28.13 20.69 -1.45
CA GLY A 174 26.72 20.92 -1.73
C GLY A 174 25.96 21.45 -0.52
N LYS A 175 24.71 21.83 -0.75
CA LYS A 175 23.83 22.32 0.29
C LYS A 175 23.20 21.15 1.04
N VAL A 176 23.22 21.20 2.37
CA VAL A 176 22.50 20.23 3.21
C VAL A 176 21.02 20.57 3.23
N ALA A 177 20.17 19.58 3.09
CA ALA A 177 18.72 19.71 3.12
C ALA A 177 18.08 18.54 3.88
N GLU A 178 16.90 18.82 4.47
CA GLU A 178 15.99 17.79 4.94
C GLU A 178 14.96 17.53 3.85
N PHE A 179 14.95 16.34 3.28
CA PHE A 179 14.00 15.94 2.26
C PHE A 179 13.06 14.85 2.79
N ASN A 180 11.86 15.25 3.20
CA ASN A 180 10.86 14.36 3.80
C ASN A 180 11.38 13.57 5.03
N GLY A 181 12.29 14.19 5.79
CA GLY A 181 12.90 13.61 6.99
C GLY A 181 14.26 12.95 6.77
N LEU A 182 14.72 12.81 5.52
CA LEU A 182 16.08 12.32 5.21
C LEU A 182 17.06 13.50 5.15
N THR A 183 18.20 13.40 5.84
CA THR A 183 19.30 14.34 5.66
C THR A 183 20.07 14.03 4.37
N GLU A 184 20.14 15.01 3.45
CA GLU A 184 20.84 14.87 2.17
C GLU A 184 21.74 16.06 1.83
N ILE A 185 22.77 15.82 1.02
CA ILE A 185 23.62 16.84 0.41
C ILE A 185 23.26 16.96 -1.07
N ALA A 186 22.88 18.16 -1.51
CA ALA A 186 22.54 18.48 -2.89
C ALA A 186 23.67 19.30 -3.55
N PRO A 187 24.64 18.65 -4.24
CA PRO A 187 25.64 19.36 -5.02
C PRO A 187 25.00 20.07 -6.23
N PRO A 188 25.35 21.34 -6.53
CA PRO A 188 24.78 22.08 -7.67
C PRO A 188 25.07 21.44 -9.02
N SER A 189 26.20 20.74 -9.15
CA SER A 189 26.64 20.08 -10.37
C SER A 189 27.42 18.79 -10.08
N ALA A 190 27.56 17.92 -11.08
CA ALA A 190 28.41 16.73 -10.95
C ALA A 190 29.90 17.06 -10.75
N SER A 191 30.36 18.25 -11.16
CA SER A 191 31.74 18.70 -10.89
C SER A 191 32.00 19.06 -9.43
N ASP A 192 30.96 19.24 -8.62
CA ASP A 192 31.08 19.43 -7.18
C ASP A 192 31.24 18.09 -6.42
N VAL A 193 31.29 16.99 -7.17
CA VAL A 193 31.57 15.64 -6.70
C VAL A 193 32.86 15.16 -7.36
N THR A 194 33.91 14.95 -6.56
CA THR A 194 35.23 14.54 -7.05
C THR A 194 35.64 13.21 -6.46
N VAL A 195 35.90 12.21 -7.32
CA VAL A 195 36.54 10.96 -6.91
C VAL A 195 38.02 11.24 -6.61
N LEU A 196 38.44 10.97 -5.39
CA LEU A 196 39.79 11.22 -4.90
C LEU A 196 40.74 10.10 -5.31
N ALA A 197 41.94 10.46 -5.76
CA ALA A 197 42.96 9.48 -6.15
C ALA A 197 43.56 8.72 -4.96
N THR A 198 43.47 9.30 -3.75
CA THR A 198 43.96 8.68 -2.52
C THR A 198 42.91 7.69 -2.03
N PRO A 199 43.25 6.38 -1.94
CA PRO A 199 42.34 5.39 -1.38
C PRO A 199 42.05 5.70 0.09
N ALA A 200 40.80 5.55 0.50
CA ALA A 200 40.39 5.63 1.89
C ALA A 200 40.30 4.24 2.54
N PRO A 201 40.38 4.14 3.88
CA PRO A 201 40.01 2.91 4.58
C PRO A 201 38.61 2.44 4.18
N ALA A 202 38.46 1.15 3.91
CA ALA A 202 37.16 0.59 3.55
C ALA A 202 36.15 0.73 4.70
N VAL A 203 34.93 1.12 4.35
CA VAL A 203 33.77 1.05 5.23
C VAL A 203 33.44 -0.40 5.55
N LYS A 204 33.00 -0.65 6.78
CA LYS A 204 32.40 -1.92 7.18
C LYS A 204 30.90 -1.72 7.40
N PRO A 205 30.05 -2.70 7.10
CA PRO A 205 28.67 -2.67 7.56
C PRO A 205 28.61 -2.62 9.10
N ALA A 206 27.73 -1.81 9.67
CA ALA A 206 27.42 -1.84 11.10
C ALA A 206 26.71 -3.16 11.47
N VAL A 207 27.31 -3.95 12.35
CA VAL A 207 26.78 -5.23 12.82
C VAL A 207 25.84 -4.94 13.99
N VAL A 208 24.54 -4.95 13.71
CA VAL A 208 23.50 -4.54 14.67
C VAL A 208 22.26 -5.41 14.53
N ALA A 209 21.49 -5.58 15.60
CA ALA A 209 20.08 -5.95 15.46
C ALA A 209 19.30 -4.75 14.90
N LEU A 210 18.07 -4.96 14.42
CA LEU A 210 17.21 -3.84 14.02
C LEU A 210 17.03 -2.87 15.21
N PRO A 211 17.33 -1.57 15.08
CA PRO A 211 17.16 -0.64 16.18
C PRO A 211 15.68 -0.44 16.53
N GLY A 212 15.37 -0.45 17.84
CA GLY A 212 14.00 -0.47 18.34
C GLY A 212 13.35 0.90 18.52
N SER A 213 14.11 1.99 18.37
CA SER A 213 13.59 3.35 18.49
C SER A 213 14.07 4.23 17.34
N ASP A 214 13.30 5.26 17.00
CA ASP A 214 13.66 6.20 15.94
C ASP A 214 15.02 6.85 16.20
N ALA A 215 15.30 7.31 17.43
CA ALA A 215 16.61 7.89 17.75
C ALA A 215 17.81 6.97 17.46
N GLN A 216 17.66 5.65 17.64
CA GLN A 216 18.72 4.71 17.27
C GLN A 216 18.77 4.45 15.76
N ARG A 217 17.64 4.52 15.07
CA ARG A 217 17.60 4.41 13.60
C ARG A 217 18.21 5.65 12.94
N GLU A 218 17.91 6.84 13.45
CA GLU A 218 18.52 8.11 13.07
C GLU A 218 20.05 8.08 13.24
N SER A 219 20.54 7.50 14.34
CA SER A 219 21.99 7.34 14.53
C SER A 219 22.65 6.45 13.46
N LEU A 220 21.89 5.72 12.66
CA LEU A 220 22.38 4.88 11.57
C LEU A 220 21.85 5.32 10.18
N GLU A 221 21.21 6.48 10.07
CA GLU A 221 20.59 6.94 8.82
C GLU A 221 21.62 7.02 7.67
N GLY A 222 21.39 6.28 6.58
CA GLY A 222 22.26 6.23 5.42
C GLY A 222 23.50 5.33 5.59
N MET A 223 23.68 4.69 6.73
CA MET A 223 24.80 3.74 6.94
C MET A 223 24.51 2.37 6.33
N LEU A 224 25.58 1.70 5.92
CA LEU A 224 25.55 0.29 5.56
C LEU A 224 25.43 -0.55 6.83
N VAL A 225 24.46 -1.46 6.89
CA VAL A 225 24.15 -2.33 8.04
C VAL A 225 24.22 -3.81 7.66
N SER A 226 24.71 -4.63 8.59
CA SER A 226 24.65 -6.09 8.58
C SER A 226 23.73 -6.54 9.72
N LEU A 227 22.45 -6.66 9.40
CA LEU A 227 21.40 -6.94 10.37
C LEU A 227 21.55 -8.34 10.97
N GLN A 228 21.47 -8.40 12.30
CA GLN A 228 21.52 -9.63 13.09
C GLN A 228 20.13 -10.02 13.60
N GLY A 229 19.95 -11.32 13.83
CA GLY A 229 18.70 -11.88 14.35
C GLY A 229 17.71 -12.29 13.24
N PRO A 230 16.63 -12.97 13.64
CA PRO A 230 15.61 -13.42 12.69
C PRO A 230 14.78 -12.24 12.19
N PHE A 231 14.29 -12.36 10.95
CA PHE A 231 13.28 -11.47 10.39
C PHE A 231 12.15 -12.32 9.82
N THR A 232 10.93 -11.78 9.87
CA THR A 232 9.72 -12.43 9.35
C THR A 232 8.99 -11.47 8.44
N VAL A 233 8.50 -11.98 7.31
CA VAL A 233 7.63 -11.22 6.40
C VAL A 233 6.33 -10.89 7.13
N ALA A 234 6.06 -9.60 7.29
CA ALA A 234 4.88 -9.09 7.98
C ALA A 234 3.82 -8.53 7.02
N ASP A 235 4.22 -8.03 5.85
CA ASP A 235 3.32 -7.40 4.88
C ASP A 235 3.88 -7.54 3.45
N ASN A 236 3.01 -7.73 2.47
CA ASN A 236 3.33 -7.74 1.05
C ASN A 236 2.36 -6.91 0.20
N TYR A 237 1.54 -6.06 0.82
CA TYR A 237 0.50 -5.28 0.14
C TYR A 237 1.06 -4.36 -0.95
N SER A 238 2.18 -3.69 -0.66
CA SER A 238 2.84 -2.78 -1.61
C SER A 238 3.80 -3.48 -2.57
N LEU A 239 3.97 -4.80 -2.46
CA LEU A 239 4.96 -5.56 -3.24
C LEU A 239 4.73 -5.43 -4.75
N ASN A 240 3.49 -5.57 -5.21
CA ASN A 240 3.19 -5.53 -6.65
C ASN A 240 3.24 -4.12 -7.25
N GLN A 241 3.16 -3.07 -6.43
CA GLN A 241 3.14 -1.68 -6.89
C GLN A 241 4.52 -1.03 -6.78
N TYR A 242 5.24 -1.27 -5.68
CA TYR A 242 6.51 -0.59 -5.37
C TYR A 242 7.65 -1.56 -5.03
N ALA A 243 7.45 -2.86 -5.21
CA ALA A 243 8.44 -3.88 -4.82
C ALA A 243 8.84 -3.83 -3.33
N GLU A 244 7.97 -3.30 -2.49
CA GLU A 244 8.20 -3.15 -1.05
C GLU A 244 7.63 -4.34 -0.27
N ILE A 245 8.38 -4.80 0.73
CA ILE A 245 7.99 -5.89 1.63
C ILE A 245 8.12 -5.41 3.07
N GLY A 246 7.04 -5.48 3.84
CA GLY A 246 7.10 -5.22 5.28
C GLY A 246 7.74 -6.40 6.01
N LEU A 247 8.76 -6.12 6.82
CA LEU A 247 9.43 -7.08 7.68
C LEU A 247 9.22 -6.73 9.16
N ALA A 248 9.20 -7.76 9.99
CA ALA A 248 9.32 -7.67 11.43
C ALA A 248 10.65 -8.28 11.86
N ALA A 249 11.42 -7.59 12.70
CA ALA A 249 12.45 -8.24 13.48
C ALA A 249 11.80 -9.26 14.43
N GLY A 250 12.35 -10.47 14.50
CA GLY A 250 11.76 -11.60 15.22
C GLY A 250 11.32 -12.75 14.30
N ASP A 251 10.78 -13.78 14.94
CA ASP A 251 10.27 -15.02 14.34
C ASP A 251 8.75 -15.01 14.10
N GLN A 252 8.09 -13.86 14.34
CA GLN A 252 6.65 -13.66 14.16
C GLN A 252 6.39 -12.38 13.36
N PRO A 253 5.29 -12.33 12.58
CA PRO A 253 4.85 -11.11 11.91
C PRO A 253 4.41 -10.04 12.94
N LEU A 254 4.05 -8.87 12.42
CA LEU A 254 3.42 -7.81 13.23
C LEU A 254 1.96 -8.18 13.49
N TRP A 255 1.47 -7.90 14.70
CA TRP A 255 0.10 -8.24 15.09
C TRP A 255 -0.83 -7.06 14.89
N GLN A 256 -2.04 -7.31 14.39
CA GLN A 256 -3.12 -6.33 14.52
C GLN A 256 -3.39 -6.14 16.02
N PRO A 257 -3.40 -4.91 16.57
CA PRO A 257 -3.46 -4.73 18.02
C PRO A 257 -4.64 -5.45 18.68
N THR A 258 -5.81 -5.42 18.04
CA THR A 258 -7.05 -6.01 18.55
C THR A 258 -7.16 -7.52 18.40
N GLU A 259 -6.20 -8.17 17.73
CA GLU A 259 -6.08 -9.64 17.64
C GLU A 259 -5.51 -10.23 18.95
N VAL A 260 -4.64 -9.49 19.62
CA VAL A 260 -3.86 -9.99 20.77
C VAL A 260 -4.12 -9.20 22.05
N ALA A 261 -4.91 -8.13 21.98
CA ALA A 261 -5.31 -7.32 23.11
C ALA A 261 -6.80 -6.95 23.01
N ASP A 262 -7.48 -6.90 24.16
CA ASP A 262 -8.87 -6.43 24.25
C ASP A 262 -8.96 -4.99 23.71
N PRO A 263 -9.85 -4.68 22.75
CA PRO A 263 -10.01 -3.34 22.19
C PRO A 263 -10.40 -2.28 23.24
N HIS A 264 -10.90 -2.69 24.40
CA HIS A 264 -11.22 -1.80 25.52
C HIS A 264 -10.04 -1.59 26.49
N ASP A 265 -8.95 -2.35 26.36
CA ASP A 265 -7.71 -2.15 27.11
C ASP A 265 -6.73 -1.29 26.31
N ALA A 266 -6.88 0.03 26.45
CA ALA A 266 -6.03 1.00 25.75
C ALA A 266 -4.53 0.85 26.07
N ALA A 267 -4.17 0.37 27.27
CA ALA A 267 -2.77 0.19 27.65
C ALA A 267 -2.17 -1.04 26.96
N ALA A 268 -2.92 -2.14 26.89
CA ALA A 268 -2.50 -3.33 26.14
C ALA A 268 -2.40 -3.04 24.63
N ILE A 269 -3.37 -2.34 24.05
CA ILE A 269 -3.34 -1.90 22.64
C ILE A 269 -2.10 -1.03 22.37
N ALA A 270 -1.83 -0.03 23.22
CA ALA A 270 -0.67 0.84 23.07
C ALA A 270 0.65 0.06 23.16
N ALA A 271 0.72 -0.98 24.00
CA ALA A 271 1.90 -1.85 24.10
C ALA A 271 2.14 -2.63 22.80
N VAL A 272 1.10 -3.16 22.15
CA VAL A 272 1.23 -3.88 20.87
C VAL A 272 1.64 -2.92 19.74
N VAL A 273 1.09 -1.69 19.73
CA VAL A 273 1.48 -0.65 18.76
C VAL A 273 2.96 -0.28 18.92
N ALA A 274 3.43 -0.09 20.15
CA ALA A 274 4.83 0.21 20.43
C ALA A 274 5.77 -0.93 20.05
N ASP A 275 5.39 -2.18 20.34
CA ASP A 275 6.15 -3.37 19.92
C ASP A 275 6.23 -3.47 18.38
N ASN A 276 5.12 -3.26 17.69
CA ASN A 276 5.10 -3.25 16.23
C ASN A 276 6.00 -2.16 15.66
N ALA A 277 5.96 -0.95 16.21
CA ALA A 277 6.81 0.16 15.77
C ALA A 277 8.31 -0.17 15.95
N ALA A 278 8.67 -0.78 17.09
CA ALA A 278 10.05 -1.17 17.37
C ALA A 278 10.58 -2.24 16.40
N ARG A 279 9.73 -3.19 15.98
CA ARG A 279 10.13 -4.33 15.14
C ARG A 279 9.95 -4.11 13.64
N LYS A 280 9.12 -3.15 13.23
CA LYS A 280 8.79 -2.91 11.81
C LYS A 280 9.93 -2.27 11.04
N VAL A 281 10.20 -2.78 9.84
CA VAL A 281 11.04 -2.13 8.82
C VAL A 281 10.57 -2.55 7.43
N THR A 282 10.73 -1.69 6.43
CA THR A 282 10.37 -2.01 5.04
C THR A 282 11.63 -2.42 4.26
N LEU A 283 11.59 -3.57 3.59
CA LEU A 283 12.56 -3.94 2.57
C LEU A 283 12.12 -3.35 1.23
N ASP A 284 13.04 -2.72 0.52
CA ASP A 284 12.78 -1.96 -0.70
C ASP A 284 13.75 -2.40 -1.82
N ASP A 285 13.45 -2.07 -3.08
CA ASP A 285 14.21 -2.51 -4.26
C ASP A 285 15.28 -1.50 -4.74
N GLY A 286 15.47 -0.40 -4.00
CA GLY A 286 16.36 0.69 -4.40
C GLY A 286 15.77 1.58 -5.50
N SER A 287 14.44 1.65 -5.62
CA SER A 287 13.74 2.43 -6.63
C SER A 287 12.47 3.10 -6.09
N SER A 288 12.07 4.21 -6.71
CA SER A 288 10.74 4.82 -6.58
C SER A 288 9.81 4.41 -7.74
N THR A 289 10.09 3.29 -8.41
CA THR A 289 9.33 2.85 -9.59
C THR A 289 7.96 2.34 -9.19
N ASN A 290 6.91 2.86 -9.84
CA ASN A 290 5.56 2.32 -9.70
C ASN A 290 5.31 1.30 -10.82
N TYR A 291 5.26 0.02 -10.46
CA TYR A 291 5.08 -1.10 -11.39
C TYR A 291 3.67 -1.20 -11.99
N PHE A 292 2.69 -0.43 -11.52
CA PHE A 292 1.40 -0.28 -12.19
C PHE A 292 1.41 0.80 -13.28
N SER A 293 2.45 1.63 -13.35
CA SER A 293 2.55 2.73 -14.33
C SER A 293 3.91 2.75 -15.02
N THR A 294 4.86 3.52 -14.50
CA THR A 294 6.18 3.74 -15.12
C THR A 294 6.99 2.46 -15.26
N GLY A 295 6.81 1.50 -14.35
CA GLY A 295 7.50 0.21 -14.32
C GLY A 295 6.73 -0.97 -14.93
N LYS A 296 5.56 -0.76 -15.54
CA LYS A 296 4.65 -1.87 -15.94
C LYS A 296 5.22 -2.92 -16.91
N ASN A 297 6.32 -2.59 -17.58
CA ASN A 297 7.03 -3.47 -18.52
C ASN A 297 8.36 -4.00 -17.96
N SER A 298 8.69 -3.67 -16.72
CA SER A 298 9.88 -4.15 -16.03
C SER A 298 9.53 -5.38 -15.18
N PRO A 299 10.42 -6.38 -15.09
CA PRO A 299 10.28 -7.44 -14.11
C PRO A 299 10.22 -6.88 -12.69
N LEU A 300 9.24 -7.31 -11.91
CA LEU A 300 9.16 -7.01 -10.48
C LEU A 300 10.25 -7.80 -9.75
N PRO A 301 11.14 -7.17 -8.97
CA PRO A 301 12.12 -7.90 -8.19
C PRO A 301 11.44 -8.75 -7.10
N TRP A 302 12.18 -9.67 -6.48
CA TRP A 302 11.74 -10.60 -5.42
C TRP A 302 10.90 -11.80 -5.85
N LEU A 303 10.01 -11.62 -6.83
CA LEU A 303 9.08 -12.67 -7.25
C LEU A 303 9.56 -13.40 -8.50
N THR A 304 9.49 -14.74 -8.44
CA THR A 304 9.57 -15.61 -9.62
C THR A 304 8.36 -16.55 -9.63
N GLN A 305 8.20 -17.35 -10.69
CA GLN A 305 7.09 -18.31 -10.74
C GLN A 305 7.18 -19.40 -9.65
N ASP A 306 8.40 -19.73 -9.24
CA ASP A 306 8.74 -20.75 -8.24
C ASP A 306 9.05 -20.17 -6.85
N HIS A 307 9.25 -18.85 -6.74
CA HIS A 307 9.51 -18.17 -5.47
C HIS A 307 8.37 -17.21 -5.10
N GLN A 308 7.61 -17.59 -4.08
CA GLN A 308 6.49 -16.83 -3.55
C GLN A 308 6.83 -16.31 -2.16
N ILE A 309 6.49 -15.05 -1.89
CA ILE A 309 6.69 -14.42 -0.59
C ILE A 309 5.35 -14.44 0.17
N ARG A 310 5.35 -15.08 1.34
CA ARG A 310 4.16 -15.22 2.18
C ARG A 310 4.39 -14.52 3.52
N VAL A 311 3.36 -13.83 4.02
CA VAL A 311 3.34 -13.35 5.41
C VAL A 311 3.57 -14.55 6.34
N GLY A 312 4.41 -14.33 7.37
CA GLY A 312 4.89 -15.37 8.28
C GLY A 312 6.13 -16.14 7.80
N ALA A 313 6.60 -15.93 6.56
CA ALA A 313 7.84 -16.55 6.09
C ALA A 313 9.08 -15.90 6.71
N PRO A 314 10.11 -16.68 7.08
CA PRO A 314 11.37 -16.10 7.54
C PRO A 314 12.09 -15.41 6.38
N ALA A 315 12.75 -14.29 6.67
CA ALA A 315 13.61 -13.55 5.77
C ALA A 315 15.06 -13.60 6.28
N SER A 316 16.02 -13.75 5.37
CA SER A 316 17.44 -13.83 5.71
C SER A 316 18.27 -12.99 4.75
N PHE A 317 19.01 -12.02 5.30
CA PHE A 317 19.90 -11.15 4.56
C PHE A 317 21.17 -11.91 4.17
N THR A 318 21.48 -11.91 2.87
CA THR A 318 22.70 -12.51 2.30
C THR A 318 23.77 -11.46 1.99
N SER A 319 23.39 -10.17 1.99
CA SER A 319 24.27 -9.03 1.78
C SER A 319 23.92 -7.88 2.73
N PRO A 320 24.87 -6.96 3.01
CA PRO A 320 24.58 -5.72 3.72
C PRO A 320 23.57 -4.83 2.97
N MET A 321 22.82 -4.03 3.74
CA MET A 321 21.79 -3.12 3.25
C MET A 321 22.09 -1.70 3.74
N VAL A 322 21.52 -0.67 3.12
CA VAL A 322 21.54 0.70 3.66
C VAL A 322 20.30 0.90 4.51
N LEU A 323 20.46 1.34 5.77
CA LEU A 323 19.33 1.81 6.56
C LEU A 323 18.99 3.24 6.11
N ASP A 324 17.73 3.48 5.78
CA ASP A 324 17.30 4.67 5.07
C ASP A 324 15.93 5.12 5.59
N TYR A 325 15.63 6.41 5.44
CA TYR A 325 14.33 6.97 5.77
C TYR A 325 13.71 7.62 4.53
N ARG A 326 12.59 7.08 4.07
CA ARG A 326 11.82 7.69 2.97
C ARG A 326 10.37 7.29 3.03
N ASN A 327 9.52 8.15 2.48
CA ASN A 327 8.08 7.92 2.42
C ASN A 327 7.46 7.73 3.83
N ALA A 328 8.01 8.44 4.83
CA ALA A 328 7.66 8.31 6.24
C ALA A 328 7.83 6.88 6.82
N LEU A 329 8.79 6.12 6.28
CA LEU A 329 9.11 4.76 6.71
C LEU A 329 10.62 4.58 6.80
N TRP A 330 11.04 3.80 7.80
CA TRP A 330 12.36 3.21 7.85
C TRP A 330 12.46 2.06 6.86
N LYS A 331 13.46 2.14 5.99
CA LYS A 331 13.66 1.23 4.87
C LYS A 331 15.05 0.61 4.86
N LEU A 332 15.14 -0.56 4.24
CA LEU A 332 16.38 -1.26 3.93
C LEU A 332 16.56 -1.27 2.43
N GLN A 333 17.56 -0.53 1.95
CA GLN A 333 17.85 -0.41 0.53
C GLN A 333 19.01 -1.34 0.12
N PRO A 334 18.92 -2.04 -1.02
CA PRO A 334 20.06 -2.72 -1.62
C PRO A 334 21.12 -1.68 -2.05
N THR A 335 22.38 -2.08 -2.17
CA THR A 335 23.45 -1.13 -2.55
C THR A 335 23.37 -0.61 -4.00
N ALA A 336 22.44 -1.15 -4.79
CA ALA A 336 22.06 -0.70 -6.13
C ALA A 336 20.61 -1.11 -6.41
N GLN A 337 19.95 -0.43 -7.35
CA GLN A 337 18.60 -0.79 -7.77
C GLN A 337 18.51 -2.26 -8.24
N LEU A 338 17.50 -2.98 -7.76
CA LEU A 338 17.15 -4.31 -8.27
C LEU A 338 16.21 -4.19 -9.48
N THR A 339 16.49 -4.96 -10.52
CA THR A 339 15.74 -4.92 -11.80
C THR A 339 15.15 -6.29 -12.18
N GLY A 340 15.03 -7.19 -11.20
CA GLY A 340 14.56 -8.57 -11.39
C GLY A 340 15.58 -9.54 -12.00
N SER A 341 16.82 -9.09 -12.24
CA SER A 341 17.95 -9.94 -12.62
C SER A 341 19.04 -9.93 -11.54
N GLY A 342 19.71 -11.06 -11.33
CA GLY A 342 20.74 -11.22 -10.31
C GLY A 342 20.23 -11.86 -9.03
N GLU A 343 21.15 -12.17 -8.12
CA GLU A 343 20.82 -12.74 -6.81
C GLU A 343 20.37 -11.62 -5.86
N PRO A 344 19.16 -11.68 -5.28
CA PRO A 344 18.69 -10.67 -4.35
C PRO A 344 19.50 -10.71 -3.03
N PRO A 345 19.66 -9.56 -2.34
CA PRO A 345 20.39 -9.50 -1.07
C PRO A 345 19.62 -10.11 0.11
N VAL A 346 18.43 -10.65 -0.15
CA VAL A 346 17.53 -11.26 0.83
C VAL A 346 16.94 -12.54 0.22
N SER A 347 16.92 -13.60 1.03
CA SER A 347 16.23 -14.86 0.73
C SER A 347 15.02 -15.02 1.65
N PHE A 348 13.96 -15.67 1.14
CA PHE A 348 12.75 -15.94 1.90
C PHE A 348 12.54 -17.44 2.03
N GLY A 349 12.19 -17.88 3.25
CA GLY A 349 11.82 -19.26 3.49
C GLY A 349 10.42 -19.59 3.00
N HIS A 350 10.06 -20.86 3.10
CA HIS A 350 8.75 -21.36 2.70
C HIS A 350 7.93 -21.80 3.92
N THR A 351 6.69 -21.32 4.01
CA THR A 351 5.75 -21.65 5.10
C THR A 351 4.49 -22.35 4.62
N ARG A 352 4.38 -22.68 3.33
CA ARG A 352 3.21 -23.39 2.82
C ARG A 352 3.36 -24.86 3.20
N THR A 353 2.33 -25.41 3.80
CA THR A 353 2.22 -26.86 3.99
C THR A 353 1.62 -27.48 2.72
N ASP A 354 1.89 -28.77 2.49
CA ASP A 354 1.31 -29.51 1.36
C ASP A 354 -0.23 -29.61 1.46
N GLY A 355 -0.76 -29.52 2.69
CA GLY A 355 -2.18 -29.51 2.99
C GLY A 355 -2.43 -29.26 4.49
N PRO A 356 -3.71 -29.18 4.91
CA PRO A 356 -4.06 -29.16 6.32
C PRO A 356 -3.66 -30.47 7.02
N GLY A 357 -3.30 -30.38 8.30
CA GLY A 357 -3.05 -31.57 9.11
C GLY A 357 -4.32 -32.40 9.31
N PRO A 358 -4.21 -33.73 9.51
CA PRO A 358 -5.37 -34.58 9.75
C PRO A 358 -6.03 -34.22 11.09
N VAL A 359 -7.33 -33.95 11.06
CA VAL A 359 -8.17 -33.72 12.26
C VAL A 359 -9.01 -34.94 12.65
N GLY A 360 -8.92 -36.03 11.88
CA GLY A 360 -9.80 -37.19 11.96
C GLY A 360 -11.17 -36.94 11.31
N GLY A 361 -12.12 -37.85 11.54
CA GLY A 361 -13.48 -37.76 11.00
C GLY A 361 -13.67 -38.42 9.63
N ASP A 362 -14.93 -38.48 9.21
CA ASP A 362 -15.37 -39.15 7.97
C ASP A 362 -15.70 -38.15 6.84
N VAL A 363 -15.68 -36.84 7.13
CA VAL A 363 -16.13 -35.76 6.21
C VAL A 363 -15.20 -34.56 6.35
N GLN A 364 -14.82 -33.97 5.22
CA GLN A 364 -14.03 -32.73 5.15
C GLN A 364 -14.93 -31.54 4.80
N ILE A 365 -14.88 -30.47 5.60
CA ILE A 365 -15.67 -29.25 5.41
C ILE A 365 -14.70 -28.09 5.12
N ALA A 366 -15.04 -27.27 4.12
CA ALA A 366 -14.31 -26.04 3.80
C ALA A 366 -15.28 -24.85 3.69
N SER A 367 -14.75 -23.65 3.87
CA SER A 367 -15.41 -22.40 3.47
C SER A 367 -14.51 -21.71 2.45
N PHE A 368 -15.14 -21.08 1.46
CA PHE A 368 -14.44 -20.45 0.36
C PHE A 368 -15.20 -19.25 -0.19
N ASN A 369 -14.71 -18.06 0.16
CA ASN A 369 -15.12 -16.83 -0.49
C ASN A 369 -14.49 -16.84 -1.90
N VAL A 370 -15.33 -16.94 -2.93
CA VAL A 370 -14.89 -17.14 -4.32
C VAL A 370 -14.63 -15.83 -5.07
N LEU A 371 -14.62 -14.70 -4.37
CA LEU A 371 -14.32 -13.36 -4.89
C LEU A 371 -15.22 -12.98 -6.09
N ASN A 372 -16.48 -12.63 -5.79
CA ASN A 372 -17.54 -12.25 -6.72
C ASN A 372 -17.68 -13.19 -7.93
N TYR A 373 -18.15 -14.42 -7.71
CA TYR A 373 -18.54 -15.31 -8.82
C TYR A 373 -19.93 -14.94 -9.36
N PHE A 374 -19.92 -14.16 -10.45
CA PHE A 374 -21.10 -13.65 -11.14
C PHE A 374 -21.12 -14.14 -12.58
N PRO A 375 -22.00 -15.09 -12.94
CA PRO A 375 -22.21 -15.44 -14.34
C PRO A 375 -22.81 -14.31 -15.17
N THR A 376 -23.51 -13.36 -14.53
CA THR A 376 -23.91 -12.11 -15.18
C THR A 376 -22.69 -11.21 -15.28
N THR A 377 -22.10 -11.12 -16.47
CA THR A 377 -20.89 -10.30 -16.67
C THR A 377 -21.22 -8.82 -16.73
N GLY A 378 -20.21 -7.97 -16.50
CA GLY A 378 -20.42 -6.53 -16.70
C GLY A 378 -20.80 -6.19 -18.14
N ALA A 379 -20.24 -6.89 -19.13
CA ALA A 379 -20.58 -6.70 -20.54
C ALA A 379 -22.05 -7.02 -20.83
N ASP A 380 -22.59 -8.10 -20.25
CA ASP A 380 -24.01 -8.44 -20.36
C ASP A 380 -24.89 -7.36 -19.72
N PHE A 381 -24.48 -6.87 -18.55
CA PHE A 381 -25.21 -5.82 -17.84
C PHE A 381 -25.22 -4.48 -18.61
N VAL A 382 -24.11 -4.10 -19.22
CA VAL A 382 -24.03 -2.92 -20.11
C VAL A 382 -24.93 -3.12 -21.34
N ALA A 383 -24.93 -4.31 -21.94
CA ALA A 383 -25.82 -4.62 -23.06
C ALA A 383 -27.31 -4.54 -22.68
N ALA A 384 -27.65 -4.81 -21.41
CA ALA A 384 -28.98 -4.65 -20.85
C ALA A 384 -29.35 -3.19 -20.47
N GLY A 385 -28.46 -2.23 -20.70
CA GLY A 385 -28.69 -0.80 -20.47
C GLY A 385 -28.10 -0.26 -19.17
N GLY A 386 -27.38 -1.08 -18.40
CA GLY A 386 -26.59 -0.61 -17.25
C GLY A 386 -25.31 0.12 -17.66
N SER A 387 -24.58 0.61 -16.67
CA SER A 387 -23.26 1.23 -16.84
C SER A 387 -22.26 0.58 -15.90
N CYS A 388 -21.03 0.35 -16.35
CA CYS A 388 -19.97 -0.25 -15.55
C CYS A 388 -18.63 0.48 -15.71
N THR A 389 -17.81 0.44 -14.66
CA THR A 389 -16.38 0.77 -14.65
C THR A 389 -15.58 -0.50 -14.38
N TRP A 390 -14.29 -0.49 -14.73
CA TRP A 390 -13.48 -1.71 -14.83
C TRP A 390 -12.15 -1.61 -14.11
N TYR A 391 -11.62 -2.76 -13.70
CA TYR A 391 -10.19 -2.93 -13.46
C TYR A 391 -9.55 -3.55 -14.68
N ASP A 392 -8.47 -2.92 -15.15
CA ASP A 392 -7.77 -3.33 -16.36
C ASP A 392 -6.49 -4.09 -16.05
N ASP A 393 -6.14 -5.05 -16.91
CA ASP A 393 -4.82 -5.65 -16.89
C ASP A 393 -3.73 -4.70 -17.44
N ARG A 394 -2.47 -5.14 -17.39
CA ARG A 394 -1.33 -4.38 -17.92
C ARG A 394 -1.43 -4.01 -19.41
N ALA A 395 -2.21 -4.77 -20.18
CA ALA A 395 -2.46 -4.55 -21.61
C ALA A 395 -3.66 -3.63 -21.86
N GLY A 396 -4.39 -3.24 -20.81
CA GLY A 396 -5.58 -2.40 -20.88
C GLY A 396 -6.86 -3.18 -21.19
N ASN A 397 -6.85 -4.52 -21.06
CA ASN A 397 -8.08 -5.30 -21.19
C ASN A 397 -8.86 -5.22 -19.87
N HIS A 398 -10.17 -5.01 -19.94
CA HIS A 398 -11.05 -5.15 -18.78
C HIS A 398 -10.97 -6.60 -18.26
N VAL A 399 -10.85 -6.77 -16.95
CA VAL A 399 -10.73 -8.11 -16.33
C VAL A 399 -11.86 -8.39 -15.35
N THR A 400 -12.26 -7.38 -14.59
CA THR A 400 -13.33 -7.49 -13.61
C THR A 400 -14.02 -6.14 -13.46
N VAL A 401 -15.29 -6.17 -13.11
CA VAL A 401 -16.05 -4.98 -12.77
C VAL A 401 -15.41 -4.30 -11.55
N ASN A 402 -15.33 -2.97 -11.59
CA ASN A 402 -15.10 -2.13 -10.42
C ASN A 402 -16.42 -1.67 -9.81
N THR A 403 -17.32 -1.09 -10.62
CA THR A 403 -18.66 -0.70 -10.18
C THR A 403 -19.63 -0.78 -11.34
N CYS A 404 -20.80 -1.38 -11.14
CA CYS A 404 -21.91 -1.33 -12.09
C CYS A 404 -23.14 -0.67 -11.46
N THR A 405 -23.89 0.08 -12.26
CA THR A 405 -25.13 0.76 -11.83
C THR A 405 -26.19 0.65 -12.92
N GLY A 406 -27.39 0.20 -12.53
CA GLY A 406 -28.54 0.06 -13.40
C GLY A 406 -29.16 1.41 -13.79
N PRO A 407 -30.06 1.41 -14.79
CA PRO A 407 -30.72 2.63 -15.26
C PRO A 407 -31.48 3.42 -14.19
N ASN A 408 -31.97 2.76 -13.13
CA ASN A 408 -32.70 3.41 -12.04
C ASN A 408 -31.87 3.47 -10.74
N GLY A 409 -30.55 3.29 -10.83
CA GLY A 409 -29.65 3.31 -9.69
C GLY A 409 -29.55 1.98 -8.94
N GLU A 410 -30.08 0.89 -9.49
CA GLU A 410 -29.91 -0.44 -8.90
C GLU A 410 -28.43 -0.85 -8.94
N GLU A 411 -28.02 -1.66 -7.97
CA GLU A 411 -26.69 -2.24 -7.98
C GLU A 411 -26.52 -3.29 -9.09
N GLY A 412 -25.39 -3.25 -9.79
CA GLY A 412 -25.07 -4.20 -10.86
C GLY A 412 -24.18 -5.37 -10.42
N PRO A 413 -23.73 -6.22 -11.37
CA PRO A 413 -22.83 -7.32 -11.07
C PRO A 413 -21.46 -6.83 -10.57
N ARG A 414 -20.75 -7.65 -9.78
CA ARG A 414 -19.45 -7.29 -9.17
C ARG A 414 -18.26 -8.16 -9.64
N GLY A 415 -18.49 -9.11 -10.55
CA GLY A 415 -17.51 -10.11 -10.99
C GLY A 415 -16.85 -9.81 -12.34
N ALA A 416 -16.66 -10.86 -13.15
CA ALA A 416 -15.98 -10.83 -14.43
C ALA A 416 -16.45 -9.70 -15.38
N ALA A 417 -15.51 -9.11 -16.13
CA ALA A 417 -15.88 -8.04 -17.06
C ALA A 417 -16.62 -8.59 -18.28
N ASP A 418 -16.17 -9.73 -18.82
CA ASP A 418 -16.81 -10.43 -19.93
C ASP A 418 -16.79 -11.96 -19.77
N ALA A 419 -17.24 -12.66 -20.81
CA ALA A 419 -17.32 -14.13 -20.82
C ALA A 419 -15.95 -14.83 -20.76
N ASP A 420 -14.90 -14.25 -21.34
CA ASP A 420 -13.55 -14.83 -21.30
C ASP A 420 -12.94 -14.67 -19.90
N ASP A 421 -13.25 -13.57 -19.22
CA ASP A 421 -12.90 -13.33 -17.82
C ASP A 421 -13.65 -14.26 -16.88
N LEU A 422 -14.95 -14.47 -17.12
CA LEU A 422 -15.77 -15.41 -16.36
C LEU A 422 -15.22 -16.83 -16.50
N ALA A 423 -14.94 -17.27 -17.72
CA ALA A 423 -14.35 -18.59 -17.97
C ALA A 423 -13.03 -18.76 -17.20
N ARG A 424 -12.16 -17.73 -17.22
CA ARG A 424 -10.89 -17.75 -16.50
C ARG A 424 -11.06 -17.78 -14.99
N GLN A 425 -12.04 -17.06 -14.44
CA GLN A 425 -12.37 -17.10 -13.00
C GLN A 425 -12.93 -18.47 -12.63
N GLN A 426 -13.91 -18.97 -13.37
CA GLN A 426 -14.56 -20.27 -13.17
C GLN A 426 -13.54 -21.41 -13.20
N ASP A 427 -12.64 -21.45 -14.18
CA ASP A 427 -11.61 -22.49 -14.29
C ASP A 427 -10.70 -22.54 -13.06
N LYS A 428 -10.36 -21.36 -12.50
CA LYS A 428 -9.55 -21.26 -11.27
C LYS A 428 -10.32 -21.76 -10.06
N ILE A 429 -11.59 -21.35 -9.91
CA ILE A 429 -12.46 -21.77 -8.80
C ILE A 429 -12.71 -23.28 -8.86
N VAL A 430 -13.06 -23.82 -10.03
CA VAL A 430 -13.28 -25.25 -10.26
C VAL A 430 -12.03 -26.06 -9.90
N ARG A 431 -10.86 -25.61 -10.34
CA ARG A 431 -9.59 -26.27 -10.00
C ARG A 431 -9.31 -26.23 -8.50
N ALA A 432 -9.56 -25.09 -7.86
CA ALA A 432 -9.38 -24.93 -6.42
C ALA A 432 -10.31 -25.88 -5.66
N ILE A 433 -11.62 -25.83 -5.90
CA ILE A 433 -12.63 -26.65 -5.21
C ILE A 433 -12.35 -28.15 -5.41
N ASN A 434 -12.07 -28.59 -6.64
CA ASN A 434 -11.76 -30.00 -6.90
C ASN A 434 -10.43 -30.45 -6.27
N GLY A 435 -9.51 -29.52 -6.01
CA GLY A 435 -8.23 -29.77 -5.35
C GLY A 435 -8.26 -29.66 -3.82
N LEU A 436 -9.30 -29.06 -3.22
CA LEU A 436 -9.41 -28.89 -1.76
C LEU A 436 -9.51 -30.21 -1.00
N GLY A 437 -10.05 -31.26 -1.64
CA GLY A 437 -10.42 -32.50 -0.97
C GLY A 437 -11.66 -32.37 -0.07
N ALA A 438 -12.38 -31.25 -0.12
CA ALA A 438 -13.58 -31.04 0.68
C ALA A 438 -14.79 -31.84 0.14
N ASP A 439 -15.66 -32.26 1.07
CA ASP A 439 -16.93 -32.94 0.80
C ASP A 439 -18.13 -32.00 0.92
N VAL A 440 -18.02 -30.97 1.76
CA VAL A 440 -18.96 -29.84 1.87
C VAL A 440 -18.17 -28.55 1.77
N VAL A 441 -18.61 -27.64 0.90
CA VAL A 441 -18.01 -26.31 0.76
C VAL A 441 -19.09 -25.26 0.97
N SER A 442 -18.89 -24.44 2.01
CA SER A 442 -19.57 -23.17 2.20
C SER A 442 -19.01 -22.15 1.20
N LEU A 443 -19.87 -21.48 0.46
CA LEU A 443 -19.49 -20.50 -0.55
C LEU A 443 -20.01 -19.13 -0.14
N GLU A 444 -19.13 -18.14 -0.19
CA GLU A 444 -19.45 -16.73 -0.07
C GLU A 444 -19.13 -16.02 -1.40
N GLU A 445 -19.80 -14.89 -1.66
CA GLU A 445 -19.62 -14.14 -2.92
C GLU A 445 -20.12 -14.86 -4.18
N ILE A 446 -21.24 -15.57 -4.04
CA ILE A 446 -22.02 -16.08 -5.18
C ILE A 446 -23.05 -15.03 -5.58
N GLU A 447 -23.20 -14.77 -6.87
CA GLU A 447 -24.26 -13.92 -7.39
C GLU A 447 -25.64 -14.38 -6.91
N ASN A 448 -26.43 -13.43 -6.43
CA ASN A 448 -27.85 -13.59 -6.21
C ASN A 448 -28.59 -13.35 -7.54
N SER A 449 -28.69 -14.40 -8.36
CA SER A 449 -29.21 -14.30 -9.73
C SER A 449 -30.67 -13.79 -9.80
N ALA A 450 -31.43 -13.84 -8.70
CA ALA A 450 -32.75 -13.21 -8.60
C ALA A 450 -32.72 -11.70 -8.84
N LYS A 451 -31.63 -11.01 -8.46
CA LYS A 451 -31.42 -9.58 -8.74
C LYS A 451 -31.21 -9.26 -10.22
N PHE A 452 -30.95 -10.27 -11.03
CA PHE A 452 -30.70 -10.17 -12.47
C PHE A 452 -31.79 -10.84 -13.31
N GLY A 453 -32.95 -11.14 -12.70
CA GLY A 453 -34.12 -11.69 -13.41
C GLY A 453 -34.08 -13.20 -13.65
N GLU A 454 -33.12 -13.90 -13.04
CA GLU A 454 -32.92 -15.35 -13.17
C GLU A 454 -33.33 -16.08 -11.87
N PRO A 455 -33.50 -17.42 -11.89
CA PRO A 455 -33.71 -18.18 -10.66
C PRO A 455 -32.59 -17.94 -9.64
N ARG A 456 -32.92 -17.77 -8.35
CA ARG A 456 -31.97 -17.44 -7.26
C ARG A 456 -30.73 -18.36 -7.19
N ASP A 457 -30.85 -19.61 -7.61
CA ASP A 457 -29.77 -20.61 -7.61
C ASP A 457 -29.02 -20.73 -8.95
N ALA A 458 -29.32 -19.90 -9.96
CA ALA A 458 -28.74 -20.04 -11.30
C ALA A 458 -27.20 -19.95 -11.29
N ALA A 459 -26.63 -19.03 -10.50
CA ALA A 459 -25.18 -18.90 -10.40
C ALA A 459 -24.50 -20.12 -9.78
N VAL A 460 -25.00 -20.62 -8.65
CA VAL A 460 -24.43 -21.82 -8.01
C VAL A 460 -24.64 -23.07 -8.86
N SER A 461 -25.77 -23.17 -9.58
CA SER A 461 -26.01 -24.25 -10.55
C SER A 461 -24.97 -24.24 -11.66
N THR A 462 -24.68 -23.06 -12.23
CA THR A 462 -23.65 -22.89 -13.27
C THR A 462 -22.28 -23.37 -12.77
N LEU A 463 -21.91 -23.00 -11.54
CA LEU A 463 -20.66 -23.47 -10.93
C LEU A 463 -20.64 -25.00 -10.74
N VAL A 464 -21.74 -25.59 -10.26
CA VAL A 464 -21.86 -27.05 -10.07
C VAL A 464 -21.77 -27.79 -11.40
N ASP A 465 -22.37 -27.27 -12.47
CA ASP A 465 -22.24 -27.85 -13.81
C ASP A 465 -20.78 -27.86 -14.28
N ALA A 466 -20.05 -26.75 -14.08
CA ALA A 466 -18.63 -26.68 -14.39
C ALA A 466 -17.78 -27.63 -13.53
N LEU A 467 -18.09 -27.75 -12.23
CA LEU A 467 -17.45 -28.71 -11.33
C LEU A 467 -17.67 -30.15 -11.79
N ASN A 468 -18.89 -30.50 -12.18
CA ASN A 468 -19.26 -31.82 -12.67
C ASN A 468 -18.68 -32.14 -14.04
N ALA A 469 -18.53 -31.13 -14.92
CA ALA A 469 -17.82 -31.30 -16.18
C ALA A 469 -16.35 -31.69 -15.94
N ALA A 470 -15.71 -31.14 -14.90
CA ALA A 470 -14.32 -31.43 -14.56
C ALA A 470 -14.13 -32.71 -13.72
N ALA A 471 -15.03 -32.98 -12.77
CA ALA A 471 -14.91 -34.07 -11.80
C ALA A 471 -15.69 -35.35 -12.19
N GLY A 472 -16.60 -35.26 -13.15
CA GLY A 472 -17.53 -36.31 -13.54
C GLY A 472 -18.97 -35.97 -13.13
N ALA A 473 -19.92 -36.27 -14.01
CA ALA A 473 -21.32 -35.93 -13.81
C ALA A 473 -21.89 -36.51 -12.50
N GLY A 474 -22.60 -35.66 -11.75
CA GLY A 474 -23.23 -36.04 -10.48
C GLY A 474 -22.28 -36.10 -9.28
N THR A 475 -21.00 -35.73 -9.42
CA THR A 475 -20.06 -35.67 -8.28
C THR A 475 -20.48 -34.63 -7.27
N TRP A 476 -20.85 -33.45 -7.75
CA TRP A 476 -21.25 -32.30 -6.97
C TRP A 476 -22.73 -31.99 -7.15
N ALA A 477 -23.34 -31.51 -6.07
CA ALA A 477 -24.66 -30.87 -6.07
C ALA A 477 -24.60 -29.61 -5.20
N PHE A 478 -25.55 -28.69 -5.39
CA PHE A 478 -25.76 -27.56 -4.48
C PHE A 478 -26.95 -27.81 -3.57
N VAL A 479 -26.99 -27.10 -2.44
CA VAL A 479 -28.17 -27.05 -1.57
C VAL A 479 -29.17 -26.06 -2.16
N PRO A 480 -30.38 -26.51 -2.54
CA PRO A 480 -31.38 -25.63 -3.14
C PRO A 480 -31.85 -24.54 -2.18
N THR A 481 -32.24 -23.37 -2.72
CA THR A 481 -32.96 -22.34 -1.96
C THR A 481 -34.21 -22.95 -1.31
N PRO A 482 -34.48 -22.67 -0.02
CA PRO A 482 -35.63 -23.25 0.67
C PRO A 482 -36.96 -22.68 0.14
N SER A 483 -38.05 -23.40 0.39
CA SER A 483 -39.37 -22.99 -0.07
C SER A 483 -39.87 -21.71 0.62
N THR A 484 -39.34 -21.41 1.80
CA THR A 484 -39.63 -20.20 2.58
C THR A 484 -38.34 -19.40 2.72
N ILE A 485 -38.36 -18.18 2.21
CA ILE A 485 -37.29 -17.18 2.34
C ILE A 485 -37.93 -15.82 2.57
N GLY A 486 -37.19 -14.89 3.18
CA GLY A 486 -37.57 -13.50 3.37
C GLY A 486 -37.84 -12.75 2.06
N ASP A 487 -38.07 -11.45 2.17
CA ASP A 487 -38.27 -10.62 0.98
C ASP A 487 -36.96 -10.54 0.18
N GLN A 488 -36.94 -11.19 -0.99
CA GLN A 488 -35.79 -11.16 -1.90
C GLN A 488 -35.47 -9.75 -2.40
N ALA A 489 -36.39 -8.78 -2.28
CA ALA A 489 -36.09 -7.39 -2.58
C ALA A 489 -35.03 -6.81 -1.63
N ASP A 490 -34.95 -7.29 -0.38
CA ASP A 490 -34.05 -6.78 0.65
C ASP A 490 -32.66 -7.44 0.64
N GLU A 491 -32.49 -8.58 -0.06
CA GLU A 491 -31.19 -9.26 -0.17
C GLU A 491 -30.13 -8.42 -0.93
N ASP A 492 -28.83 -8.64 -0.65
CA ASP A 492 -27.72 -8.11 -1.46
C ASP A 492 -27.66 -8.82 -2.85
N VAL A 493 -26.95 -8.22 -3.82
CA VAL A 493 -26.64 -8.86 -5.12
C VAL A 493 -25.69 -10.07 -4.98
N ILE A 494 -25.13 -10.26 -3.78
CA ILE A 494 -24.37 -11.41 -3.34
C ILE A 494 -25.19 -12.23 -2.35
N ARG A 495 -25.03 -13.54 -2.40
CA ARG A 495 -25.55 -14.48 -1.41
C ARG A 495 -24.53 -15.54 -1.02
N THR A 496 -24.87 -16.28 0.03
CA THR A 496 -24.15 -17.49 0.44
C THR A 496 -24.79 -18.73 -0.21
N ALA A 497 -24.00 -19.80 -0.34
CA ALA A 497 -24.46 -21.07 -0.88
C ALA A 497 -23.67 -22.26 -0.30
N PHE A 498 -24.18 -23.47 -0.51
CA PHE A 498 -23.45 -24.71 -0.23
C PHE A 498 -23.37 -25.57 -1.48
N ILE A 499 -22.21 -26.20 -1.67
CA ILE A 499 -22.04 -27.35 -2.56
C ILE A 499 -21.51 -28.54 -1.78
N TYR A 500 -21.81 -29.75 -2.25
CA TYR A 500 -21.43 -30.98 -1.57
C TYR A 500 -21.20 -32.13 -2.55
N ARG A 501 -20.39 -33.11 -2.13
CA ARG A 501 -20.17 -34.36 -2.84
C ARG A 501 -21.29 -35.35 -2.55
N THR A 502 -22.07 -35.67 -3.59
CA THR A 502 -23.28 -36.50 -3.48
C THR A 502 -23.00 -37.94 -3.04
N GLY A 503 -21.79 -38.44 -3.29
CA GLY A 503 -21.36 -39.77 -2.87
C GLY A 503 -20.93 -39.86 -1.41
N VAL A 504 -20.78 -38.73 -0.70
CA VAL A 504 -20.25 -38.68 0.67
C VAL A 504 -21.31 -38.22 1.66
N VAL A 505 -22.05 -37.15 1.33
CA VAL A 505 -23.09 -36.59 2.19
C VAL A 505 -24.38 -36.30 1.42
N GLU A 506 -25.49 -36.26 2.15
CA GLU A 506 -26.81 -35.83 1.69
C GLU A 506 -27.35 -34.71 2.59
N PRO A 507 -28.05 -33.69 2.05
CA PRO A 507 -28.75 -32.70 2.85
C PRO A 507 -29.96 -33.33 3.56
N VAL A 508 -30.22 -32.90 4.80
CA VAL A 508 -31.36 -33.33 5.60
C VAL A 508 -32.37 -32.18 5.70
N GLY A 509 -33.52 -32.35 5.05
CA GLY A 509 -34.56 -31.31 5.03
C GLY A 509 -34.18 -30.10 4.15
N GLU A 510 -35.06 -29.12 4.10
CA GLU A 510 -34.75 -27.83 3.47
C GLU A 510 -33.77 -27.03 4.33
N SER A 511 -32.92 -26.22 3.70
CA SER A 511 -32.05 -25.27 4.40
C SER A 511 -32.85 -24.18 5.12
N LEU A 512 -32.21 -23.47 6.04
CA LEU A 512 -32.78 -22.27 6.68
C LEU A 512 -31.96 -21.04 6.29
N VAL A 513 -32.63 -19.92 6.06
CA VAL A 513 -32.01 -18.60 5.85
C VAL A 513 -32.37 -17.72 7.04
N ASP A 514 -31.41 -16.94 7.55
CA ASP A 514 -31.64 -15.95 8.61
C ASP A 514 -31.76 -14.56 7.99
N ASP A 515 -33.00 -14.13 7.76
CA ASP A 515 -33.39 -12.82 7.21
C ASP A 515 -33.62 -11.77 8.31
N ALA A 516 -32.94 -11.92 9.44
CA ALA A 516 -33.04 -10.97 10.54
C ALA A 516 -32.47 -9.59 10.15
N PRO A 517 -33.03 -8.48 10.69
CA PRO A 517 -32.60 -7.12 10.32
C PRO A 517 -31.12 -6.80 10.52
N GLU A 518 -30.42 -7.57 11.36
CA GLU A 518 -28.97 -7.50 11.52
C GLU A 518 -28.20 -7.83 10.22
N PHE A 519 -28.85 -8.47 9.24
CA PHE A 519 -28.26 -8.84 7.96
C PHE A 519 -28.72 -7.97 6.78
N ASP A 520 -29.66 -7.02 6.95
CA ASP A 520 -30.15 -6.11 5.89
C ASP A 520 -29.05 -5.30 5.19
N VAL A 521 -27.90 -5.11 5.85
CA VAL A 521 -26.74 -4.39 5.32
C VAL A 521 -25.60 -5.31 4.89
N ALA A 522 -25.85 -6.62 4.85
CA ALA A 522 -24.92 -7.67 4.53
C ALA A 522 -25.64 -8.85 3.84
N ARG A 523 -25.15 -10.07 4.04
CA ARG A 523 -25.65 -11.27 3.37
C ARG A 523 -26.21 -12.22 4.42
N ASP A 524 -27.40 -12.74 4.15
CA ASP A 524 -28.10 -13.63 5.06
C ASP A 524 -27.31 -14.94 5.27
N PRO A 525 -27.13 -15.38 6.53
CA PRO A 525 -26.63 -16.70 6.84
C PRO A 525 -27.53 -17.81 6.30
N LEU A 526 -26.90 -18.89 5.81
CA LEU A 526 -27.59 -20.08 5.32
C LEU A 526 -27.17 -21.29 6.16
N ALA A 527 -28.13 -22.03 6.68
CA ALA A 527 -27.91 -23.23 7.48
C ALA A 527 -28.42 -24.48 6.75
N GLN A 528 -27.59 -25.53 6.69
CA GLN A 528 -27.98 -26.83 6.16
C GLN A 528 -27.45 -27.95 7.06
N ALA A 529 -28.33 -28.86 7.45
CA ALA A 529 -27.90 -30.13 8.04
C ALA A 529 -27.50 -31.12 6.96
N PHE A 530 -26.37 -31.78 7.15
CA PHE A 530 -25.88 -32.86 6.31
C PHE A 530 -25.81 -34.16 7.10
N GLN A 531 -25.88 -35.27 6.37
CA GLN A 531 -25.70 -36.61 6.89
C GLN A 531 -24.80 -37.39 5.95
N PRO A 532 -23.77 -38.11 6.44
CA PRO A 532 -23.00 -38.98 5.56
C PRO A 532 -23.90 -40.09 4.99
N VAL A 533 -23.74 -40.38 3.70
CA VAL A 533 -24.59 -41.34 2.98
C VAL A 533 -24.57 -42.71 3.67
N GLY A 534 -25.75 -43.30 3.88
CA GLY A 534 -25.89 -44.61 4.52
C GLY A 534 -25.66 -44.62 6.04
N ARG A 535 -25.48 -43.46 6.68
CA ARG A 535 -25.42 -43.34 8.14
C ARG A 535 -26.79 -42.98 8.73
N THR A 536 -26.90 -43.08 10.05
CA THR A 536 -28.11 -42.69 10.78
C THR A 536 -28.06 -41.22 11.21
N SER A 537 -29.17 -40.71 11.73
CA SER A 537 -29.26 -39.35 12.31
C SER A 537 -28.23 -39.09 13.41
N ALA A 538 -27.67 -40.13 14.03
CA ALA A 538 -26.58 -40.00 14.99
C ALA A 538 -25.29 -39.42 14.39
N SER A 539 -25.12 -39.42 13.06
CA SER A 539 -23.97 -38.82 12.35
C SER A 539 -24.28 -37.46 11.73
N ARG A 540 -25.50 -36.94 11.94
CA ARG A 540 -25.93 -35.65 11.40
C ARG A 540 -25.11 -34.51 12.00
N PHE A 541 -24.77 -33.55 11.17
CA PHE A 541 -24.11 -32.31 11.55
C PHE A 541 -24.73 -31.13 10.79
N LEU A 542 -24.61 -29.94 11.35
CA LEU A 542 -25.13 -28.70 10.83
C LEU A 542 -23.96 -27.81 10.40
N VAL A 543 -24.05 -27.22 9.22
CA VAL A 543 -23.12 -26.19 8.77
C VAL A 543 -23.91 -24.91 8.54
N ILE A 544 -23.39 -23.79 9.04
CA ILE A 544 -23.98 -22.46 8.85
C ILE A 544 -22.92 -21.59 8.17
N VAL A 545 -23.21 -21.14 6.95
CA VAL A 545 -22.35 -20.21 6.20
C VAL A 545 -22.76 -18.78 6.47
N ASN A 546 -21.80 -17.87 6.60
CA ASN A 546 -22.01 -16.45 6.89
C ASN A 546 -21.09 -15.59 6.01
N HIS A 547 -21.51 -14.35 5.74
CA HIS A 547 -20.64 -13.35 5.15
C HIS A 547 -20.98 -11.98 5.76
N PHE A 548 -20.34 -11.69 6.90
CA PHE A 548 -20.58 -10.51 7.70
C PHE A 548 -20.17 -9.22 7.00
N LYS A 549 -20.61 -8.10 7.56
CA LYS A 549 -20.34 -6.78 7.03
C LYS A 549 -18.83 -6.48 6.97
N SER A 550 -18.33 -6.20 5.77
CA SER A 550 -16.93 -5.82 5.53
C SER A 550 -16.50 -4.56 6.30
N LYS A 551 -15.21 -4.52 6.67
CA LYS A 551 -14.51 -3.37 7.26
C LYS A 551 -14.29 -2.20 6.30
N GLY A 552 -14.60 -2.35 5.01
CA GLY A 552 -14.35 -1.32 3.98
C GLY A 552 -15.34 -0.16 3.95
N SER A 553 -16.48 -0.24 4.64
CA SER A 553 -17.51 0.81 4.66
C SER A 553 -18.36 0.78 5.93
N GLY A 554 -19.06 1.87 6.21
CA GLY A 554 -19.83 2.07 7.45
C GLY A 554 -19.06 2.89 8.49
N PRO A 555 -19.68 3.16 9.66
CA PRO A 555 -19.04 3.95 10.71
C PRO A 555 -17.92 3.18 11.41
N ASP A 556 -16.80 3.85 11.69
CA ASP A 556 -15.80 3.41 12.67
C ASP A 556 -16.26 3.81 14.07
N ASP A 557 -16.20 2.87 15.03
CA ASP A 557 -16.51 3.12 16.43
C ASP A 557 -15.28 3.51 17.26
N GLY A 558 -14.11 3.63 16.63
CA GLY A 558 -12.86 4.04 17.26
C GLY A 558 -12.19 2.95 18.09
N THR A 559 -12.66 1.71 18.00
CA THR A 559 -12.12 0.57 18.77
C THR A 559 -10.87 -0.05 18.14
N GLY A 560 -10.47 0.42 16.95
CA GLY A 560 -9.39 -0.20 16.16
C GLY A 560 -9.81 -1.48 15.42
N GLN A 561 -11.09 -1.88 15.50
CA GLN A 561 -11.61 -3.07 14.82
C GLN A 561 -12.05 -2.81 13.35
N GLY A 562 -11.96 -1.55 12.89
CA GLY A 562 -12.36 -1.10 11.56
C GLY A 562 -13.87 -0.84 11.44
N ASN A 563 -14.28 -0.22 10.34
CA ASN A 563 -15.67 0.19 10.10
C ASN A 563 -16.69 -0.95 10.32
N SER A 564 -17.91 -0.60 10.70
CA SER A 564 -19.03 -1.53 10.94
C SER A 564 -18.80 -2.56 12.06
N ASN A 565 -17.91 -2.29 13.01
CA ASN A 565 -17.71 -3.18 14.15
C ASN A 565 -19.00 -3.43 14.98
N PRO A 566 -19.82 -2.41 15.33
CA PRO A 566 -21.08 -2.64 16.03
C PRO A 566 -22.05 -3.54 15.25
N GLN A 567 -22.05 -3.42 13.92
CA GLN A 567 -22.87 -4.28 13.06
C GLN A 567 -22.41 -5.73 13.11
N ARG A 568 -21.09 -5.98 13.00
CA ARG A 568 -20.54 -7.34 13.09
C ARG A 568 -20.80 -7.97 14.46
N VAL A 569 -20.78 -7.18 15.54
CA VAL A 569 -21.15 -7.66 16.88
C VAL A 569 -22.62 -8.07 16.92
N ALA A 570 -23.53 -7.26 16.38
CA ALA A 570 -24.95 -7.60 16.29
C ALA A 570 -25.18 -8.87 15.44
N GLN A 571 -24.51 -8.97 14.29
CA GLN A 571 -24.53 -10.13 13.41
C GLN A 571 -24.02 -11.41 14.11
N ALA A 572 -22.95 -11.30 14.90
CA ALA A 572 -22.43 -12.42 15.68
C ALA A 572 -23.42 -12.90 16.74
N GLN A 573 -24.08 -11.98 17.45
CA GLN A 573 -25.09 -12.30 18.46
C GLN A 573 -26.34 -12.96 17.84
N GLN A 574 -26.80 -12.43 16.71
CA GLN A 574 -27.91 -13.00 15.97
C GLN A 574 -27.55 -14.38 15.41
N LEU A 575 -26.34 -14.57 14.86
CA LEU A 575 -25.87 -15.86 14.35
C LEU A 575 -25.88 -16.95 15.44
N VAL A 576 -25.54 -16.62 16.69
CA VAL A 576 -25.65 -17.56 17.82
C VAL A 576 -27.12 -17.96 18.06
N SER A 577 -28.03 -16.98 18.05
CA SER A 577 -29.47 -17.23 18.21
C SER A 577 -30.03 -18.10 17.07
N PHE A 578 -29.61 -17.83 15.83
CA PHE A 578 -29.97 -18.62 14.66
C PHE A 578 -29.41 -20.04 14.71
N ALA A 579 -28.16 -20.20 15.17
CA ALA A 579 -27.56 -21.52 15.34
C ALA A 579 -28.37 -22.39 16.32
N ASP A 580 -28.88 -21.82 17.42
CA ASP A 580 -29.72 -22.57 18.37
C ASP A 580 -31.10 -22.95 17.80
N GLN A 581 -31.68 -22.09 16.97
CA GLN A 581 -32.90 -22.40 16.22
C GLN A 581 -32.66 -23.54 15.22
N ALA A 582 -31.57 -23.47 14.45
CA ALA A 582 -31.21 -24.48 13.48
C ALA A 582 -30.86 -25.83 14.12
N LYS A 583 -30.16 -25.85 15.26
CA LYS A 583 -29.95 -27.08 16.07
C LYS A 583 -31.27 -27.76 16.41
N THR A 584 -32.23 -26.98 16.89
CA THR A 584 -33.56 -27.46 17.27
C THR A 584 -34.32 -27.99 16.06
N HIS A 585 -34.32 -27.23 14.95
CA HIS A 585 -34.99 -27.60 13.71
C HIS A 585 -34.44 -28.91 13.12
N PHE A 586 -33.11 -29.03 13.03
CA PHE A 586 -32.46 -30.19 12.43
C PHE A 586 -32.15 -31.33 13.42
N GLY A 587 -32.40 -31.14 14.72
CA GLY A 587 -32.18 -32.15 15.75
C GLY A 587 -30.72 -32.62 15.86
N THR A 588 -29.75 -31.70 15.83
CA THR A 588 -28.33 -32.01 16.05
C THR A 588 -27.63 -30.87 16.78
N ASP A 589 -26.74 -31.21 17.74
CA ASP A 589 -25.89 -30.25 18.45
C ASP A 589 -24.50 -30.11 17.82
N ARG A 590 -24.20 -30.87 16.75
CA ARG A 590 -22.92 -30.79 16.02
C ARG A 590 -22.99 -29.67 15.00
N VAL A 591 -22.53 -28.48 15.38
CA VAL A 591 -22.62 -27.28 14.56
C VAL A 591 -21.25 -26.76 14.16
N PHE A 592 -21.10 -26.45 12.87
CA PHE A 592 -19.96 -25.75 12.32
C PHE A 592 -20.45 -24.39 11.83
N LEU A 593 -19.97 -23.32 12.48
CA LEU A 593 -20.09 -21.97 11.94
C LEU A 593 -18.92 -21.77 10.97
N SER A 594 -19.22 -21.33 9.75
CA SER A 594 -18.28 -21.24 8.64
C SER A 594 -18.54 -19.97 7.86
N GLY A 595 -17.54 -19.49 7.15
CA GLY A 595 -17.67 -18.32 6.30
C GLY A 595 -16.78 -17.18 6.67
N ASP A 596 -17.06 -16.03 6.05
CA ASP A 596 -16.30 -14.81 6.20
C ASP A 596 -16.92 -13.93 7.28
N PHE A 597 -16.33 -13.96 8.48
CA PHE A 597 -16.76 -13.14 9.62
C PHE A 597 -16.30 -11.68 9.51
N ASN A 598 -15.45 -11.33 8.53
CA ASN A 598 -14.88 -9.99 8.35
C ASN A 598 -14.32 -9.39 9.65
N ALA A 599 -13.79 -10.23 10.52
CA ALA A 599 -13.23 -9.89 11.82
C ALA A 599 -11.89 -10.60 12.02
N TYR A 600 -11.03 -9.99 12.83
CA TYR A 600 -9.83 -10.65 13.35
C TYR A 600 -10.26 -11.64 14.45
N THR A 601 -9.41 -12.62 14.78
CA THR A 601 -9.78 -13.75 15.64
C THR A 601 -9.92 -13.41 17.12
#